data_AF-A0A7C8HUX7-F1
#
_entry.id   AF-A0A7C8HUX7-F1
#
_cell.length_a   1.000
_cell.length_b   1.000
_cell.length_c   1.000
_cell.angle_alpha   90.00
_cell.angle_beta   90.00
_cell.angle_gamma   90.00
#
_symmetry.space_group_name_H-M   'P 1'
#
loop_
_entity.id
_entity.type
_entity.pdbx_description
1 polymer ?
#
loop_
_entity_poly.entity_id
_entity_poly.type
_entity_poly.pdbx_seq_one_letter_code
_entity_poly.pdbx_strand_id
1 'polypeptide(L)'
;MGKLSIDLLQSGMVLQDEVRGMKGKRLFPAGVELDEQKITILKAWGVVEADIIGGTRESSRQAQLEKESVADEAQLLAKRYVTQAFRGQEAGSSFMRQFKVQCIKRTTKAIRSRNFSVMTAENMRDLYDQAAKSTLRPGMVTPQDLVETQLELVSFPDIYYEIVRELEFPFTTSRRLAGIVSKDTGLAARILKLVNSPFYGFPSRIESIERALTILGSNELTTLTLGLSVVHIFSGVPDTVFNVQDFWEYAISCGILSRLLGAHCTDLMEERLFVGGLLQPVGMLLMISYDPASMCKAVLLSRKKGVSLPVAERAVFGFNHAEVGAALLESWNIPETLTNIVRHCYTPLSSPLPTDSGIVHLATIMATGLRRKDFCTFHLPDFFSATLDETKISPSVLAPILSQYDRQFADTLEILTDGM
;
A
#
# COMPACT_ATOMS: atom_id res chain seq x y z
N MET A 1 23.65 -41.51 6.35
CA MET A 1 22.57 -41.39 5.36
C MET A 1 21.42 -40.69 6.04
N GLY A 2 21.10 -39.47 5.63
CA GLY A 2 20.00 -38.73 6.21
C GLY A 2 19.13 -38.14 5.13
N LYS A 3 17.96 -38.74 4.97
CA LYS A 3 16.86 -38.13 4.25
C LYS A 3 16.34 -36.95 5.07
N LEU A 4 16.35 -35.78 4.45
CA LEU A 4 15.73 -34.56 4.96
C LEU A 4 14.46 -34.29 4.16
N SER A 5 13.38 -33.88 4.86
CA SER A 5 12.18 -33.41 4.18
C SER A 5 12.52 -32.18 3.32
N ILE A 6 11.86 -32.05 2.17
CA ILE A 6 12.09 -30.94 1.24
C ILE A 6 11.90 -29.56 1.87
N ASP A 7 11.02 -29.47 2.87
CA ASP A 7 10.74 -28.24 3.59
C ASP A 7 11.86 -27.84 4.55
N LEU A 8 12.80 -28.76 4.83
CA LEU A 8 13.96 -28.57 5.69
C LEU A 8 15.25 -28.24 4.91
N LEU A 9 15.22 -28.28 3.58
CA LEU A 9 16.39 -27.94 2.76
C LEU A 9 16.69 -26.44 2.82
N GLN A 10 17.97 -26.11 2.87
CA GLN A 10 18.49 -24.73 2.85
C GLN A 10 19.56 -24.59 1.77
N SER A 11 19.77 -23.35 1.32
CA SER A 11 20.87 -23.04 0.40
C SER A 11 22.21 -23.43 1.02
N GLY A 12 23.09 -24.07 0.24
CA GLY A 12 24.39 -24.57 0.69
C GLY A 12 24.41 -26.05 1.10
N MET A 13 23.25 -26.74 1.14
CA MET A 13 23.21 -28.19 1.39
C MET A 13 23.60 -28.98 0.14
N VAL A 14 24.33 -30.09 0.31
CA VAL A 14 24.81 -30.93 -0.80
C VAL A 14 24.05 -32.26 -0.86
N LEU A 15 23.50 -32.59 -2.03
CA LEU A 15 22.83 -33.86 -2.28
C LEU A 15 23.81 -35.03 -2.12
N GLN A 16 23.49 -35.97 -1.24
CA GLN A 16 24.25 -37.21 -1.07
C GLN A 16 23.94 -38.21 -2.18
N ASP A 17 22.69 -38.27 -2.65
CA ASP A 17 22.26 -39.16 -3.74
C ASP A 17 21.48 -38.37 -4.79
N GLU A 18 21.25 -38.98 -5.95
CA GLU A 18 20.45 -38.37 -7.01
C GLU A 18 18.99 -38.18 -6.60
N VAL A 19 18.40 -37.06 -7.02
CA VAL A 19 16.99 -36.76 -6.76
C VAL A 19 16.18 -36.90 -8.03
N ARG A 20 15.10 -37.68 -7.94
CA ARG A 20 14.17 -37.97 -9.02
C ARG A 20 12.79 -37.39 -8.70
N GLY A 21 12.16 -36.76 -9.69
CA GLY A 21 10.80 -36.23 -9.59
C GLY A 21 9.74 -37.27 -9.97
N MET A 22 8.50 -36.80 -10.15
CA MET A 22 7.38 -37.64 -10.60
C MET A 22 7.73 -38.40 -11.89
N LYS A 23 7.31 -39.68 -11.96
CA LYS A 23 7.59 -40.62 -13.07
C LYS A 23 9.08 -40.96 -13.27
N GLY A 24 9.92 -40.79 -12.25
CA GLY A 24 11.33 -41.24 -12.26
C GLY A 24 12.29 -40.36 -13.06
N LYS A 25 11.85 -39.18 -13.48
CA LYS A 25 12.69 -38.18 -14.18
C LYS A 25 13.76 -37.66 -13.23
N ARG A 26 15.04 -37.79 -13.62
CA ARG A 26 16.17 -37.25 -12.86
C ARG A 26 16.11 -35.72 -12.85
N LEU A 27 16.13 -35.13 -11.66
CA LEU A 27 16.14 -33.67 -11.47
C LEU A 27 17.56 -33.17 -11.25
N PHE A 28 18.28 -33.75 -10.28
CA PHE A 28 19.65 -33.38 -9.95
C PHE A 28 20.51 -34.63 -9.64
N PRO A 29 21.78 -34.66 -10.06
CA PRO A 29 22.72 -35.71 -9.68
C PRO A 29 23.20 -35.56 -8.22
N ALA A 30 23.77 -36.63 -7.68
CA ALA A 30 24.48 -36.59 -6.40
C ALA A 30 25.66 -35.59 -6.45
N GLY A 31 25.99 -34.96 -5.32
CA GLY A 31 27.08 -33.99 -5.18
C GLY A 31 26.70 -32.54 -5.54
N VAL A 32 25.45 -32.27 -5.93
CA VAL A 32 24.99 -30.91 -6.25
C VAL A 32 24.69 -30.12 -5.00
N GLU A 33 25.23 -28.91 -4.92
CA GLU A 33 24.88 -27.91 -3.93
C GLU A 33 23.55 -27.22 -4.30
N LEU A 34 22.64 -27.18 -3.33
CA LEU A 34 21.32 -26.60 -3.46
C LEU A 34 21.37 -25.08 -3.26
N ASP A 35 20.76 -24.35 -4.17
CA ASP A 35 20.42 -22.93 -4.02
C ASP A 35 18.89 -22.76 -3.94
N GLU A 36 18.40 -21.54 -3.71
CA GLU A 36 16.96 -21.27 -3.60
C GLU A 36 16.16 -21.68 -4.85
N GLN A 37 16.76 -21.55 -6.04
CA GLN A 37 16.12 -21.93 -7.31
C GLN A 37 15.96 -23.45 -7.40
N LYS A 38 17.01 -24.22 -7.09
CA LYS A 38 16.99 -25.69 -7.09
C LYS A 38 16.01 -26.23 -6.04
N ILE A 39 15.94 -25.62 -4.85
CA ILE A 39 14.96 -25.99 -3.82
C ILE A 39 13.53 -25.75 -4.31
N THR A 40 13.28 -24.63 -4.99
CA THR A 40 11.98 -24.32 -5.59
C THR A 40 11.59 -25.33 -6.67
N ILE A 41 12.54 -25.74 -7.52
CA ILE A 41 12.35 -26.79 -8.53
C ILE A 41 11.96 -28.10 -7.86
N LEU A 42 12.67 -28.52 -6.80
CA LEU A 42 12.35 -29.76 -6.10
C LEU A 42 10.92 -29.75 -5.52
N LYS A 43 10.48 -28.62 -4.94
CA LYS A 43 9.11 -28.42 -4.44
C LYS A 43 8.07 -28.49 -5.56
N ALA A 44 8.33 -27.82 -6.68
CA ALA A 44 7.44 -27.82 -7.84
C ALA A 44 7.26 -29.21 -8.46
N TRP A 45 8.30 -30.07 -8.37
CA TRP A 45 8.29 -31.44 -8.87
C TRP A 45 7.81 -32.48 -7.84
N GLY A 46 7.32 -32.04 -6.68
CA GLY A 46 6.70 -32.90 -5.67
C GLY A 46 7.67 -33.83 -4.94
N VAL A 47 8.96 -33.47 -4.89
CA VAL A 47 9.94 -34.22 -4.10
C VAL A 47 9.67 -33.99 -2.63
N VAL A 48 9.47 -35.07 -1.87
CA VAL A 48 9.09 -35.00 -0.45
C VAL A 48 10.32 -35.03 0.48
N GLU A 49 11.37 -35.72 0.05
CA GLU A 49 12.60 -35.92 0.81
C GLU A 49 13.81 -36.03 -0.14
N ALA A 50 14.96 -35.58 0.32
CA ALA A 50 16.25 -35.70 -0.38
C ALA A 50 17.34 -36.18 0.59
N ASP A 51 18.23 -37.04 0.12
CA ASP A 51 19.41 -37.47 0.86
C ASP A 51 20.46 -36.36 0.83
N ILE A 52 20.87 -35.86 2.00
CA ILE A 52 21.85 -34.75 2.14
C ILE A 52 23.08 -35.24 2.90
N ILE A 53 24.26 -34.81 2.44
CA ILE A 53 25.53 -35.11 3.11
C ILE A 53 25.50 -34.48 4.51
N GLY A 54 25.59 -35.31 5.54
CA GLY A 54 25.55 -34.86 6.95
C GLY A 54 24.16 -34.69 7.56
N GLY A 55 23.08 -35.00 6.82
CA GLY A 55 21.74 -35.07 7.42
C GLY A 55 21.68 -36.19 8.47
N THR A 56 21.27 -35.88 9.71
CA THR A 56 20.96 -36.89 10.73
C THR A 56 19.48 -36.74 11.12
N ARG A 57 18.83 -37.82 11.55
CA ARG A 57 17.43 -37.73 12.03
C ARG A 57 17.29 -36.78 13.22
N GLU A 58 18.35 -36.60 14.00
CA GLU A 58 18.42 -35.62 15.08
C GLU A 58 18.48 -34.18 14.56
N SER A 59 19.27 -33.88 13.52
CA SER A 59 19.27 -32.52 12.92
C SER A 59 17.95 -32.18 12.25
N SER A 60 17.28 -33.15 11.62
CA SER A 60 15.92 -32.98 11.09
C SER A 60 14.89 -32.71 12.18
N ARG A 61 14.96 -33.44 13.31
CA ARG A 61 14.04 -33.27 14.45
C ARG A 61 14.26 -31.95 15.18
N GLN A 62 15.52 -31.56 15.36
CA GLN A 62 15.90 -30.26 15.94
C GLN A 62 15.44 -29.11 15.05
N ALA A 63 15.70 -29.15 13.74
CA ALA A 63 15.25 -28.14 12.79
C ALA A 63 13.72 -28.06 12.68
N GLN A 64 13.03 -29.19 12.85
CA GLN A 64 11.56 -29.24 12.86
C GLN A 64 10.99 -28.65 14.15
N LEU A 65 11.56 -28.98 15.33
CA LEU A 65 11.20 -28.37 16.61
C LEU A 65 11.51 -26.87 16.64
N GLU A 66 12.63 -26.43 16.05
CA GLU A 66 12.97 -25.03 15.88
C GLU A 66 11.98 -24.32 14.94
N LYS A 67 11.59 -24.94 13.83
CA LYS A 67 10.56 -24.40 12.93
C LYS A 67 9.17 -24.34 13.57
N GLU A 68 8.78 -25.32 14.36
CA GLU A 68 7.51 -25.35 15.11
C GLU A 68 7.52 -24.31 16.24
N SER A 69 8.61 -24.18 16.98
CA SER A 69 8.80 -23.15 18.02
C SER A 69 8.76 -21.72 17.44
N VAL A 70 9.50 -21.47 16.35
CA VAL A 70 9.45 -20.19 15.62
C VAL A 70 8.07 -19.95 14.99
N ALA A 71 7.37 -21.01 14.58
CA ALA A 71 6.01 -20.90 14.05
C ALA A 71 5.03 -20.37 15.10
N ASP A 72 5.15 -20.81 16.35
CA ASP A 72 4.35 -20.36 17.48
C ASP A 72 4.73 -18.94 17.95
N GLU A 73 6.01 -18.59 17.98
CA GLU A 73 6.48 -17.25 18.37
C GLU A 73 6.06 -16.18 17.36
N ALA A 74 6.26 -16.42 16.06
CA ALA A 74 5.87 -15.48 15.00
C ALA A 74 4.37 -15.18 15.03
N GLN A 75 3.53 -16.19 15.30
CA GLN A 75 2.09 -16.02 15.41
C GLN A 75 1.70 -15.23 16.66
N LEU A 76 2.37 -15.47 17.79
CA LEU A 76 2.14 -14.72 19.02
C LEU A 76 2.49 -13.23 18.86
N LEU A 77 3.66 -12.94 18.26
CA LEU A 77 4.09 -11.57 17.94
C LEU A 77 3.11 -10.87 17.00
N ALA A 78 2.71 -11.54 15.91
CA ALA A 78 1.71 -11.03 14.99
C ALA A 78 0.38 -10.71 15.71
N LYS A 79 -0.10 -11.62 16.56
CA LYS A 79 -1.34 -11.42 17.31
C LYS A 79 -1.26 -10.21 18.25
N ARG A 80 -0.12 -10.02 18.94
CA ARG A 80 0.11 -8.87 19.83
C ARG A 80 0.11 -7.56 19.03
N TYR A 81 0.92 -7.49 17.97
CA TYR A 81 1.03 -6.31 17.11
C TYR A 81 -0.32 -5.90 16.52
N VAL A 82 -1.01 -6.84 15.86
CA VAL A 82 -2.32 -6.58 15.23
C VAL A 82 -3.39 -6.21 16.26
N THR A 83 -3.42 -6.87 17.43
CA THR A 83 -4.40 -6.50 18.47
C THR A 83 -4.18 -5.09 19.01
N GLN A 84 -2.91 -4.65 19.09
CA GLN A 84 -2.61 -3.28 19.51
C GLN A 84 -3.02 -2.24 18.45
N ALA A 85 -2.81 -2.54 17.16
CA ALA A 85 -3.23 -1.66 16.07
C ALA A 85 -4.76 -1.51 16.01
N PHE A 86 -5.50 -2.60 16.26
CA PHE A 86 -6.98 -2.66 16.22
C PHE A 86 -7.67 -2.18 17.52
N ARG A 87 -6.91 -1.61 18.46
CA ARG A 87 -7.43 -1.17 19.76
C ARG A 87 -8.63 -0.23 19.59
N GLY A 88 -9.76 -0.59 20.20
CA GLY A 88 -10.99 0.21 20.15
C GLY A 88 -11.88 -0.01 18.93
N GLN A 89 -11.47 -0.83 17.95
CA GLN A 89 -12.18 -0.98 16.66
C GLN A 89 -13.00 -2.29 16.53
N GLU A 90 -12.96 -3.18 17.54
CA GLU A 90 -13.46 -4.57 17.40
C GLU A 90 -14.95 -4.77 17.76
N ALA A 91 -15.63 -3.78 18.34
CA ALA A 91 -16.95 -3.98 18.90
C ALA A 91 -18.03 -4.22 17.81
N GLY A 92 -18.44 -5.48 17.65
CA GLY A 92 -19.69 -5.86 16.97
C GLY A 92 -19.62 -6.16 15.47
N SER A 93 -18.56 -5.77 14.75
CA SER A 93 -18.48 -5.93 13.28
C SER A 93 -17.87 -7.27 12.84
N SER A 94 -18.62 -8.04 12.03
CA SER A 94 -18.12 -9.28 11.42
C SER A 94 -17.00 -9.01 10.40
N PHE A 95 -17.06 -7.88 9.70
CA PHE A 95 -16.03 -7.41 8.77
C PHE A 95 -14.70 -7.20 9.50
N MET A 96 -14.71 -6.39 10.57
CA MET A 96 -13.48 -6.08 11.32
C MET A 96 -12.88 -7.33 11.96
N ARG A 97 -13.72 -8.25 12.45
CA ARG A 97 -13.26 -9.54 13.01
C ARG A 97 -12.56 -10.40 11.96
N GLN A 98 -13.16 -10.57 10.78
CA GLN A 98 -12.56 -11.36 9.70
C GLN A 98 -11.31 -10.68 9.14
N PHE A 99 -11.33 -9.36 9.01
CA PHE A 99 -10.18 -8.59 8.56
C PHE A 99 -9.00 -8.73 9.52
N LYS A 100 -9.23 -8.62 10.83
CA LYS A 100 -8.20 -8.86 11.86
C LYS A 100 -7.56 -10.24 11.74
N VAL A 101 -8.35 -11.29 11.48
CA VAL A 101 -7.83 -12.65 11.24
C VAL A 101 -6.91 -12.69 10.01
N GLN A 102 -7.29 -12.00 8.93
CA GLN A 102 -6.45 -11.90 7.73
C GLN A 102 -5.15 -11.13 8.00
N CYS A 103 -5.19 -10.05 8.78
CA CYS A 103 -4.01 -9.31 9.23
C CYS A 103 -3.07 -10.22 10.03
N ILE A 104 -3.56 -10.91 11.06
CA ILE A 104 -2.73 -11.83 11.87
C ILE A 104 -2.05 -12.87 10.99
N LYS A 105 -2.79 -13.50 10.07
CA LYS A 105 -2.24 -14.50 9.14
C LYS A 105 -1.12 -13.92 8.28
N ARG A 106 -1.32 -12.72 7.72
CA ARG A 106 -0.36 -12.04 6.84
C ARG A 106 0.87 -11.55 7.61
N THR A 107 0.68 -10.91 8.76
CA THR A 107 1.77 -10.49 9.65
C THR A 107 2.59 -11.69 10.11
N THR A 108 1.96 -12.81 10.46
CA THR A 108 2.68 -14.06 10.80
C THR A 108 3.57 -14.52 9.65
N LYS A 109 3.05 -14.52 8.42
CA LYS A 109 3.83 -14.86 7.21
C LYS A 109 4.99 -13.87 6.98
N ALA A 110 4.74 -12.58 7.17
CA ALA A 110 5.75 -11.52 7.01
C ALA A 110 6.89 -11.66 8.04
N ILE A 111 6.57 -11.92 9.31
CA ILE A 111 7.56 -12.19 10.36
C ILE A 111 8.40 -13.42 10.01
N ARG A 112 7.76 -14.53 9.61
CA ARG A 112 8.47 -15.77 9.22
C ARG A 112 9.41 -15.58 8.03
N SER A 113 9.07 -14.68 7.11
CA SER A 113 9.90 -14.36 5.94
C SER A 113 10.87 -13.21 6.17
N ARG A 114 11.02 -12.74 7.42
CA ARG A 114 11.86 -11.57 7.79
C ARG A 114 11.52 -10.31 6.98
N ASN A 115 10.29 -10.20 6.52
CA ASN A 115 9.76 -9.06 5.77
C ASN A 115 8.74 -8.27 6.62
N PHE A 116 9.06 -8.12 7.91
CA PHE A 116 8.26 -7.37 8.88
C PHE A 116 9.21 -6.60 9.78
N SER A 117 8.97 -5.31 9.94
CA SER A 117 9.74 -4.43 10.81
C SER A 117 8.81 -3.56 11.65
N VAL A 118 9.29 -3.24 12.85
CA VAL A 118 8.66 -2.27 13.76
C VAL A 118 9.68 -1.17 14.03
N MET A 119 9.22 -0.02 14.52
CA MET A 119 10.15 1.05 14.93
C MET A 119 11.18 0.52 15.94
N THR A 120 12.46 0.74 15.65
CA THR A 120 13.55 0.38 16.56
C THR A 120 13.65 1.38 17.72
N ALA A 121 14.46 1.04 18.74
CA ALA A 121 14.74 1.97 19.84
C ALA A 121 15.43 3.26 19.35
N GLU A 122 16.28 3.17 18.33
CA GLU A 122 16.91 4.33 17.68
C GLU A 122 15.86 5.19 16.96
N ASN A 123 15.02 4.59 16.12
CA ASN A 123 13.97 5.35 15.42
C ASN A 123 12.99 6.00 16.40
N MET A 124 12.69 5.34 17.52
CA MET A 124 11.86 5.91 18.57
C MET A 124 12.55 7.09 19.26
N ARG A 125 13.87 7.01 19.51
CA ARG A 125 14.64 8.11 20.10
C ARG A 125 14.66 9.32 19.18
N ASP A 126 14.95 9.13 17.90
CA ASP A 126 14.95 10.20 16.90
C ASP A 126 13.58 10.88 16.81
N LEU A 127 12.50 10.08 16.89
CA LEU A 127 11.13 10.59 16.92
C LEU A 127 10.87 11.46 18.16
N TYR A 128 11.35 11.07 19.35
CA TYR A 128 11.26 11.88 20.58
C TYR A 128 12.08 13.17 20.49
N ASP A 129 13.33 13.09 20.02
CA ASP A 129 14.23 14.23 19.90
C ASP A 129 13.70 15.25 18.89
N GLN A 130 13.13 14.79 17.78
CA GLN A 130 12.48 15.64 16.80
C GLN A 130 11.17 16.24 17.33
N ALA A 131 10.33 15.44 18.01
CA ALA A 131 9.08 15.92 18.60
C ALA A 131 9.28 16.98 19.69
N ALA A 132 10.38 16.92 20.44
CA ALA A 132 10.72 17.90 21.47
C ALA A 132 10.93 19.33 20.92
N LYS A 133 11.23 19.45 19.62
CA LYS A 133 11.43 20.73 18.92
C LYS A 133 10.10 21.39 18.49
N SER A 134 8.97 20.69 18.61
CA SER A 134 7.66 21.19 18.17
C SER A 134 7.21 22.36 19.04
N THR A 135 7.01 23.51 18.41
CA THR A 135 6.46 24.72 19.05
C THR A 135 5.02 25.01 18.64
N LEU A 136 4.51 24.31 17.62
CA LEU A 136 3.17 24.50 17.07
C LEU A 136 2.07 24.21 18.10
N ARG A 137 1.00 24.99 18.02
CA ARG A 137 -0.24 24.83 18.79
C ARG A 137 -1.44 24.92 17.84
N PRO A 138 -2.56 24.25 18.18
CA PRO A 138 -3.79 24.34 17.39
C PRO A 138 -4.23 25.79 17.16
N GLY A 139 -4.55 26.12 15.91
CA GLY A 139 -5.02 27.45 15.50
C GLY A 139 -3.92 28.46 15.17
N MET A 140 -2.63 28.09 15.22
CA MET A 140 -1.54 28.95 14.76
C MET A 140 -1.41 28.99 13.23
N VAL A 141 -1.85 27.93 12.56
CA VAL A 141 -1.78 27.74 11.10
C VAL A 141 -3.05 27.05 10.63
N THR A 142 -3.35 27.18 9.34
CA THR A 142 -4.48 26.55 8.64
C THR A 142 -3.97 25.61 7.55
N PRO A 143 -4.81 24.70 7.04
CA PRO A 143 -4.45 23.88 5.87
C PRO A 143 -3.97 24.71 4.67
N GLN A 144 -4.59 25.86 4.42
CA GLN A 144 -4.23 26.79 3.34
C GLN A 144 -2.83 27.36 3.55
N ASP A 145 -2.49 27.78 4.77
CA ASP A 145 -1.14 28.31 5.08
C ASP A 145 -0.04 27.29 4.73
N LEU A 146 -0.29 25.99 4.97
CA LEU A 146 0.66 24.93 4.64
C LEU A 146 0.87 24.80 3.12
N VAL A 147 -0.21 24.87 2.35
CA VAL A 147 -0.17 24.80 0.88
C VAL A 147 0.55 26.03 0.29
N GLU A 148 0.22 27.23 0.78
CA GLU A 148 0.81 28.49 0.32
C GLU A 148 2.29 28.63 0.70
N THR A 149 2.72 28.08 1.84
CA THR A 149 4.13 28.14 2.26
C THR A 149 5.01 27.21 1.42
N GLN A 150 4.43 26.20 0.76
CA GLN A 150 5.15 25.16 0.03
C GLN A 150 4.95 25.22 -1.49
N LEU A 151 4.70 26.40 -2.05
CA LEU A 151 4.39 26.61 -3.48
C LEU A 151 5.34 25.91 -4.46
N GLU A 152 6.64 25.80 -4.13
CA GLU A 152 7.62 25.08 -4.96
C GLU A 152 7.42 23.55 -4.96
N LEU A 153 6.95 22.98 -3.86
CA LEU A 153 6.57 21.57 -3.76
C LEU A 153 5.16 21.31 -4.31
N VAL A 154 4.35 22.34 -4.46
CA VAL A 154 2.93 22.23 -4.85
C VAL A 154 2.61 22.84 -6.22
N SER A 155 3.57 23.07 -7.11
CA SER A 155 3.23 23.42 -8.50
C SER A 155 2.86 22.16 -9.29
N PHE A 156 1.62 22.07 -9.77
CA PHE A 156 1.18 20.92 -10.58
C PHE A 156 1.69 21.00 -12.03
N PRO A 157 2.08 19.88 -12.67
CA PRO A 157 2.60 19.89 -14.04
C PRO A 157 1.64 20.52 -15.07
N ASP A 158 2.18 21.39 -15.94
CA ASP A 158 1.44 22.05 -17.02
C ASP A 158 0.67 21.08 -17.92
N ILE A 159 1.21 19.87 -18.11
CA ILE A 159 0.60 18.82 -18.92
C ILE A 159 -0.80 18.44 -18.44
N TYR A 160 -1.07 18.50 -17.13
CA TYR A 160 -2.40 18.24 -16.60
C TYR A 160 -3.39 19.35 -16.96
N TYR A 161 -3.00 20.62 -16.80
CA TYR A 161 -3.84 21.75 -17.18
C TYR A 161 -4.09 21.79 -18.70
N GLU A 162 -3.16 21.29 -19.52
CA GLU A 162 -3.41 21.05 -20.94
C GLU A 162 -4.46 19.95 -21.18
N ILE A 163 -4.38 18.82 -20.46
CA ILE A 163 -5.35 17.73 -20.58
C ILE A 163 -6.76 18.19 -20.16
N VAL A 164 -6.88 18.87 -19.01
CA VAL A 164 -8.15 19.39 -18.50
C VAL A 164 -8.77 20.35 -19.51
N ARG A 165 -8.00 21.32 -20.01
CA ARG A 165 -8.48 22.24 -21.07
C ARG A 165 -8.92 21.50 -22.33
N GLU A 166 -8.18 20.47 -22.75
CA GLU A 166 -8.54 19.69 -23.93
C GLU A 166 -9.87 18.94 -23.73
N LEU A 167 -10.15 18.42 -22.52
CA LEU A 167 -11.41 17.74 -22.21
C LEU A 167 -12.65 18.66 -22.22
N GLU A 168 -12.47 19.97 -22.03
CA GLU A 168 -13.56 20.95 -22.11
C GLU A 168 -14.05 21.16 -23.55
N PHE A 169 -13.29 20.75 -24.57
CA PHE A 169 -13.69 20.88 -25.96
C PHE A 169 -14.66 19.75 -26.38
N PRO A 170 -15.85 20.08 -26.92
CA PRO A 170 -16.88 19.10 -27.26
C PRO A 170 -16.51 18.13 -28.39
N PHE A 171 -15.40 18.39 -29.10
CA PHE A 171 -14.91 17.56 -30.21
C PHE A 171 -13.52 16.97 -29.92
N THR A 172 -13.17 16.82 -28.63
CA THR A 172 -11.93 16.16 -28.25
C THR A 172 -11.85 14.73 -28.77
N THR A 173 -10.64 14.30 -29.14
CA THR A 173 -10.39 12.94 -29.63
C THR A 173 -9.27 12.29 -28.83
N SER A 174 -9.29 10.96 -28.73
CA SER A 174 -8.21 10.19 -28.10
C SER A 174 -6.84 10.54 -28.68
N ARG A 175 -6.76 10.84 -29.98
CA ARG A 175 -5.51 11.23 -30.64
C ARG A 175 -4.95 12.56 -30.13
N ARG A 176 -5.82 13.55 -29.88
CA ARG A 176 -5.40 14.87 -29.37
C ARG A 176 -4.91 14.77 -27.94
N LEU A 177 -5.67 14.09 -27.08
CA LEU A 177 -5.26 13.79 -25.70
C LEU A 177 -3.96 12.99 -25.64
N ALA A 178 -3.82 11.96 -26.49
CA ALA A 178 -2.58 11.19 -26.60
C ALA A 178 -1.38 12.08 -26.97
N GLY A 179 -1.59 13.04 -27.87
CA GLY A 179 -0.57 14.02 -28.27
C GLY A 179 -0.13 14.92 -27.11
N ILE A 180 -1.04 15.28 -26.19
CA ILE A 180 -0.70 16.06 -24.99
C ILE A 180 0.09 15.18 -24.02
N VAL A 181 -0.44 14.02 -23.64
CA VAL A 181 0.21 13.10 -22.68
C VAL A 181 1.62 12.70 -23.15
N SER A 182 1.80 12.52 -24.46
CA SER A 182 3.06 12.08 -25.05
C SER A 182 4.15 13.17 -25.08
N LYS A 183 3.83 14.43 -24.69
CA LYS A 183 4.84 15.46 -24.45
C LYS A 183 5.73 15.13 -23.24
N ASP A 184 5.21 14.40 -22.26
CA ASP A 184 5.97 13.84 -21.16
C ASP A 184 6.19 12.34 -21.40
N THR A 185 7.38 12.01 -21.89
CA THR A 185 7.75 10.63 -22.23
C THR A 185 7.82 9.72 -20.99
N GLY A 186 8.16 10.27 -19.83
CA GLY A 186 8.20 9.52 -18.57
C GLY A 186 6.80 9.17 -18.08
N LEU A 187 5.88 10.13 -18.10
CA LEU A 187 4.47 9.93 -17.78
C LEU A 187 3.82 8.94 -18.76
N ALA A 188 4.01 9.11 -20.06
CA ALA A 188 3.48 8.20 -21.08
C ALA A 188 4.00 6.77 -20.89
N ALA A 189 5.30 6.60 -20.59
CA ALA A 189 5.87 5.29 -20.31
C ALA A 189 5.26 4.64 -19.06
N ARG A 190 5.09 5.40 -17.96
CA ARG A 190 4.44 4.90 -16.73
C ARG A 190 2.99 4.52 -16.94
N ILE A 191 2.22 5.32 -17.70
CA ILE A 191 0.84 4.98 -18.09
C ILE A 191 0.83 3.64 -18.82
N LEU A 192 1.68 3.47 -19.85
CA LEU A 192 1.72 2.21 -20.61
C LEU A 192 2.18 1.02 -19.76
N LYS A 193 3.16 1.19 -18.87
CA LYS A 193 3.58 0.14 -17.93
C LYS A 193 2.41 -0.27 -17.03
N LEU A 194 1.72 0.71 -16.44
CA LEU A 194 0.59 0.45 -15.53
C LEU A 194 -0.56 -0.25 -16.27
N VAL A 195 -0.95 0.25 -17.44
CA VAL A 195 -2.00 -0.34 -18.31
C VAL A 195 -1.70 -1.78 -18.71
N ASN A 196 -0.42 -2.15 -18.84
CA ASN A 196 -0.01 -3.51 -19.17
C ASN A 196 0.29 -4.39 -17.95
N SER A 197 0.14 -3.88 -16.73
CA SER A 197 0.43 -4.63 -15.50
C SER A 197 -0.74 -5.53 -15.07
N PRO A 198 -0.52 -6.46 -14.12
CA PRO A 198 -1.60 -7.25 -13.50
C PRO A 198 -2.70 -6.41 -12.85
N PHE A 199 -2.45 -5.12 -12.64
CA PHE A 199 -3.47 -4.15 -12.24
C PHE A 199 -4.65 -4.13 -13.22
N TYR A 200 -4.40 -4.02 -14.54
CA TYR A 200 -5.48 -4.07 -15.55
C TYR A 200 -5.72 -5.46 -16.13
N GLY A 201 -4.67 -6.29 -16.24
CA GLY A 201 -4.81 -7.68 -16.69
C GLY A 201 -5.35 -7.85 -18.11
N PHE A 202 -5.10 -6.89 -19.01
CA PHE A 202 -5.53 -7.00 -20.41
C PHE A 202 -4.89 -8.22 -21.11
N PRO A 203 -5.63 -8.93 -21.97
CA PRO A 203 -5.13 -10.14 -22.65
C PRO A 203 -4.09 -9.85 -23.73
N SER A 204 -4.12 -8.64 -24.29
CA SER A 204 -3.19 -8.16 -25.32
C SER A 204 -2.44 -6.93 -24.84
N ARG A 205 -1.16 -6.83 -25.21
CA ARG A 205 -0.33 -5.68 -24.89
C ARG A 205 -0.87 -4.40 -25.55
N ILE A 206 -0.91 -3.31 -24.77
CA ILE A 206 -1.26 -1.97 -25.24
C ILE A 206 0.03 -1.22 -25.57
N GLU A 207 0.17 -0.82 -26.83
CA GLU A 207 1.43 -0.25 -27.37
C GLU A 207 1.41 1.27 -27.54
N SER A 208 0.27 1.94 -27.36
CA SER A 208 0.15 3.40 -27.52
C SER A 208 -0.85 4.04 -26.55
N ILE A 209 -0.62 5.31 -26.21
CA ILE A 209 -1.52 6.11 -25.36
C ILE A 209 -2.89 6.27 -26.02
N GLU A 210 -2.95 6.46 -27.34
CA GLU A 210 -4.21 6.54 -28.08
C GLU A 210 -5.04 5.26 -27.92
N ARG A 211 -4.39 4.09 -27.95
CA ARG A 211 -5.06 2.81 -27.71
C ARG A 211 -5.52 2.68 -26.26
N ALA A 212 -4.70 3.11 -25.30
CA ALA A 212 -5.08 3.14 -23.89
C ALA A 212 -6.32 4.03 -23.65
N LEU A 213 -6.35 5.24 -24.22
CA LEU A 213 -7.51 6.15 -24.18
C LEU A 213 -8.76 5.53 -24.79
N THR A 214 -8.60 4.77 -25.88
CA THR A 214 -9.74 4.12 -26.56
C THR A 214 -10.33 2.99 -25.72
N ILE A 215 -9.50 2.27 -24.95
CA ILE A 215 -9.94 1.12 -24.15
C ILE A 215 -10.48 1.56 -22.80
N LEU A 216 -9.75 2.43 -22.10
CA LEU A 216 -10.10 2.88 -20.75
C LEU A 216 -11.13 4.00 -20.76
N GLY A 217 -11.12 4.84 -21.79
CA GLY A 217 -11.85 6.10 -21.80
C GLY A 217 -10.94 7.28 -21.45
N SER A 218 -11.37 8.46 -21.89
CA SER A 218 -10.59 9.70 -21.73
C SER A 218 -10.59 10.21 -20.29
N ASN A 219 -11.70 10.05 -19.57
CA ASN A 219 -11.84 10.51 -18.19
C ASN A 219 -11.01 9.66 -17.23
N GLU A 220 -11.03 8.36 -17.44
CA GLU A 220 -10.33 7.34 -16.66
C GLU A 220 -8.83 7.52 -16.82
N LEU A 221 -8.34 7.64 -18.08
CA LEU A 221 -6.92 7.88 -18.31
C LEU A 221 -6.46 9.23 -17.76
N THR A 222 -7.29 10.27 -17.84
CA THR A 222 -6.97 11.59 -17.28
C THR A 222 -6.85 11.52 -15.76
N THR A 223 -7.77 10.79 -15.12
CA THR A 223 -7.74 10.56 -13.67
C THR A 223 -6.45 9.82 -13.28
N LEU A 224 -6.09 8.76 -14.00
CA LEU A 224 -4.82 8.05 -13.77
C LEU A 224 -3.61 8.94 -13.98
N THR A 225 -3.63 9.77 -15.03
CA THR A 225 -2.55 10.71 -15.34
C THR A 225 -2.31 11.66 -14.17
N LEU A 226 -3.37 12.20 -13.59
CA LEU A 226 -3.31 13.02 -12.37
C LEU A 226 -2.64 12.26 -11.22
N GLY A 227 -3.08 11.05 -10.91
CA GLY A 227 -2.50 10.24 -9.84
C GLY A 227 -1.00 9.99 -10.04
N LEU A 228 -0.60 9.65 -11.27
CA LEU A 228 0.81 9.45 -11.65
C LEU A 228 1.66 10.72 -11.53
N SER A 229 1.10 11.86 -11.92
CA SER A 229 1.77 13.16 -11.79
C SER A 229 2.03 13.51 -10.32
N VAL A 230 1.07 13.25 -9.42
CA VAL A 230 1.22 13.54 -7.98
C VAL A 230 2.38 12.77 -7.37
N VAL A 231 2.56 11.49 -7.73
CA VAL A 231 3.67 10.67 -7.19
C VAL A 231 5.02 11.33 -7.47
N HIS A 232 5.19 11.90 -8.67
CA HIS A 232 6.45 12.50 -9.08
C HIS A 232 6.69 13.89 -8.48
N ILE A 233 5.65 14.70 -8.27
CA ILE A 233 5.78 16.02 -7.62
C ILE A 233 6.44 15.89 -6.24
N PHE A 234 6.11 14.81 -5.53
CA PHE A 234 6.60 14.55 -4.19
C PHE A 234 7.86 13.69 -4.12
N SER A 235 8.51 13.38 -5.25
CA SER A 235 9.76 12.61 -5.23
C SER A 235 10.95 13.36 -4.63
N GLY A 236 10.86 14.70 -4.52
CA GLY A 236 11.87 15.55 -3.89
C GLY A 236 11.74 15.70 -2.37
N VAL A 237 10.73 15.09 -1.73
CA VAL A 237 10.58 15.17 -0.26
C VAL A 237 11.75 14.42 0.38
N PRO A 238 12.59 15.06 1.21
CA PRO A 238 13.73 14.40 1.81
C PRO A 238 13.27 13.34 2.81
N ASP A 239 13.99 12.23 2.86
CA ASP A 239 13.86 11.29 3.96
C ASP A 239 14.25 12.00 5.27
N THR A 240 13.32 11.98 6.23
CA THR A 240 13.53 12.55 7.56
C THR A 240 13.47 11.41 8.59
N VAL A 241 12.79 11.61 9.72
CA VAL A 241 12.39 10.50 10.60
C VAL A 241 11.37 9.59 9.90
N PHE A 242 10.72 10.08 8.84
CA PHE A 242 9.77 9.33 8.04
C PHE A 242 10.37 8.98 6.69
N ASN A 243 10.28 7.69 6.33
CA ASN A 243 10.75 7.16 5.06
C ASN A 243 9.67 7.36 3.97
N VAL A 244 10.05 7.99 2.86
CA VAL A 244 9.13 8.31 1.76
C VAL A 244 8.70 7.06 0.97
N GLN A 245 9.54 6.04 0.89
CA GLN A 245 9.16 4.76 0.28
C GLN A 245 8.02 4.09 1.07
N ASP A 246 8.09 4.10 2.40
CA ASP A 246 7.03 3.55 3.27
C ASP A 246 5.72 4.36 3.16
N PHE A 247 5.81 5.67 2.88
CA PHE A 247 4.64 6.49 2.52
C PHE A 247 3.99 5.98 1.24
N TRP A 248 4.76 5.78 0.17
CA TRP A 248 4.22 5.33 -1.12
C TRP A 248 3.68 3.90 -1.06
N GLU A 249 4.36 3.00 -0.33
CA GLU A 249 3.80 1.68 -0.03
C GLU A 249 2.40 1.80 0.60
N TYR A 250 2.21 2.72 1.55
CA TYR A 250 0.92 2.96 2.17
C TYR A 250 -0.11 3.61 1.22
N ALA A 251 0.26 4.68 0.52
CA ALA A 251 -0.63 5.40 -0.39
C ALA A 251 -1.11 4.52 -1.55
N ILE A 252 -0.19 3.76 -2.15
CA ILE A 252 -0.51 2.83 -3.25
C ILE A 252 -1.36 1.67 -2.74
N SER A 253 -1.14 1.22 -1.50
CA SER A 253 -2.02 0.23 -0.86
C SER A 253 -3.46 0.75 -0.75
N CYS A 254 -3.63 2.00 -0.29
CA CYS A 254 -4.94 2.65 -0.23
C CYS A 254 -5.60 2.70 -1.62
N GLY A 255 -4.86 3.10 -2.66
CA GLY A 255 -5.37 3.14 -4.03
C GLY A 255 -5.81 1.77 -4.55
N ILE A 256 -4.95 0.76 -4.49
CA ILE A 256 -5.26 -0.60 -4.98
C ILE A 256 -6.47 -1.16 -4.24
N LEU A 257 -6.51 -1.05 -2.91
CA LEU A 257 -7.61 -1.58 -2.12
C LEU A 257 -8.92 -0.83 -2.39
N SER A 258 -8.88 0.48 -2.62
CA SER A 258 -10.06 1.28 -2.98
C SER A 258 -10.66 0.80 -4.29
N ARG A 259 -9.83 0.56 -5.30
CA ARG A 259 -10.28 0.02 -6.58
C ARG A 259 -10.86 -1.39 -6.44
N LEU A 260 -10.15 -2.29 -5.74
CA LEU A 260 -10.59 -3.68 -5.57
C LEU A 260 -11.90 -3.78 -4.78
N LEU A 261 -12.10 -2.91 -3.78
CA LEU A 261 -13.38 -2.80 -3.07
C LEU A 261 -14.46 -2.22 -3.99
N GLY A 262 -14.13 -1.17 -4.74
CA GLY A 262 -15.03 -0.51 -5.69
C GLY A 262 -15.58 -1.41 -6.79
N ALA A 263 -14.79 -2.38 -7.25
CA ALA A 263 -15.21 -3.39 -8.24
C ALA A 263 -16.38 -4.28 -7.76
N HIS A 264 -16.69 -4.25 -6.46
CA HIS A 264 -17.87 -4.93 -5.88
C HIS A 264 -19.09 -4.02 -5.72
N CYS A 265 -19.00 -2.75 -6.13
CA CYS A 265 -20.09 -1.78 -6.13
C CYS A 265 -20.53 -1.52 -7.58
N THR A 266 -21.80 -1.16 -7.78
CA THR A 266 -22.31 -0.76 -9.09
C THR A 266 -22.00 0.73 -9.34
N ASP A 267 -21.79 1.10 -10.60
CA ASP A 267 -21.70 2.50 -11.06
C ASP A 267 -20.54 3.36 -10.49
N LEU A 268 -19.55 2.73 -9.87
CA LEU A 268 -18.33 3.41 -9.44
C LEU A 268 -17.23 3.30 -10.50
N MET A 269 -16.48 4.38 -10.67
CA MET A 269 -15.32 4.41 -11.57
C MET A 269 -14.08 3.92 -10.82
N GLU A 270 -13.51 2.80 -11.26
CA GLU A 270 -12.37 2.14 -10.62
C GLU A 270 -11.14 3.06 -10.51
N GLU A 271 -10.85 3.82 -11.55
CA GLU A 271 -9.71 4.75 -11.63
C GLU A 271 -9.88 5.91 -10.66
N ARG A 272 -11.11 6.42 -10.51
CA ARG A 272 -11.43 7.47 -9.53
C ARG A 272 -11.18 6.99 -8.11
N LEU A 273 -11.58 5.77 -7.78
CA LEU A 273 -11.34 5.19 -6.45
C LEU A 273 -9.87 4.88 -6.22
N PHE A 274 -9.16 4.37 -7.23
CA PHE A 274 -7.72 4.17 -7.17
C PHE A 274 -6.99 5.47 -6.85
N VAL A 275 -7.28 6.53 -7.62
CA VAL A 275 -6.63 7.83 -7.44
C VAL A 275 -7.07 8.50 -6.14
N GLY A 276 -8.36 8.45 -5.79
CA GLY A 276 -8.84 8.95 -4.50
C GLY A 276 -8.13 8.31 -3.31
N GLY A 277 -7.93 6.98 -3.34
CA GLY A 277 -7.16 6.26 -2.33
C GLY A 277 -5.66 6.60 -2.33
N LEU A 278 -5.06 6.77 -3.52
CA LEU A 278 -3.66 7.16 -3.68
C LEU A 278 -3.39 8.58 -3.15
N LEU A 279 -4.32 9.51 -3.37
CA LEU A 279 -4.19 10.91 -2.99
C LEU A 279 -4.55 11.18 -1.53
N GLN A 280 -5.39 10.34 -0.92
CA GLN A 280 -5.84 10.53 0.46
C GLN A 280 -4.73 10.92 1.45
N PRO A 281 -3.56 10.24 1.48
CA PRO A 281 -2.54 10.56 2.47
C PRO A 281 -1.57 11.69 2.07
N VAL A 282 -1.66 12.29 0.88
CA VAL A 282 -0.64 13.25 0.39
C VAL A 282 -0.49 14.49 1.26
N GLY A 283 -1.54 14.89 1.98
CA GLY A 283 -1.44 15.97 2.98
C GLY A 283 -0.43 15.67 4.10
N MET A 284 -0.12 14.39 4.37
CA MET A 284 0.92 14.03 5.33
C MET A 284 2.29 14.52 4.87
N LEU A 285 2.59 14.46 3.57
CA LEU A 285 3.87 14.91 3.02
C LEU A 285 4.04 16.43 3.21
N LEU A 286 2.97 17.21 2.99
CA LEU A 286 3.00 18.64 3.25
C LEU A 286 3.24 18.94 4.73
N MET A 287 2.50 18.25 5.62
CA MET A 287 2.66 18.42 7.06
C MET A 287 4.05 18.04 7.55
N ILE A 288 4.64 16.96 7.01
CA ILE A 288 6.01 16.52 7.31
C ILE A 288 7.02 17.55 6.82
N SER A 289 6.87 18.05 5.60
CA SER A 289 7.75 19.06 5.02
C SER A 289 7.62 20.42 5.73
N TYR A 290 6.44 20.74 6.28
CA TYR A 290 6.16 22.03 6.91
C TYR A 290 6.71 22.09 8.33
N ASP A 291 6.33 21.11 9.16
CA ASP A 291 6.79 21.00 10.54
C ASP A 291 6.99 19.53 10.93
N PRO A 292 8.16 18.95 10.62
CA PRO A 292 8.45 17.56 10.93
C PRO A 292 8.43 17.30 12.44
N ALA A 293 8.75 18.31 13.27
CA ALA A 293 8.71 18.17 14.72
C ALA A 293 7.27 17.98 15.22
N SER A 294 6.32 18.77 14.71
CA SER A 294 4.91 18.62 15.08
C SER A 294 4.29 17.32 14.53
N MET A 295 4.72 16.85 13.36
CA MET A 295 4.33 15.52 12.89
C MET A 295 4.86 14.40 13.80
N CYS A 296 6.14 14.46 14.21
CA CYS A 296 6.69 13.50 15.17
C CYS A 296 5.91 13.51 16.50
N LYS A 297 5.52 14.70 16.98
CA LYS A 297 4.68 14.87 18.17
C LYS A 297 3.30 14.24 18.01
N ALA A 298 2.66 14.39 16.86
CA ALA A 298 1.37 13.76 16.56
C ALA A 298 1.47 12.22 16.54
N VAL A 299 2.52 11.67 15.92
CA VAL A 299 2.78 10.22 15.90
C VAL A 299 2.98 9.66 17.31
N LEU A 300 3.80 10.33 18.14
CA LEU A 300 4.00 9.93 19.54
C LEU A 300 2.71 10.03 20.35
N LEU A 301 1.91 11.08 20.14
CA LEU A 301 0.63 11.24 20.81
C LEU A 301 -0.34 10.12 20.44
N SER A 302 -0.45 9.78 19.15
CA SER A 302 -1.25 8.66 18.64
C SER A 302 -0.87 7.36 19.34
N ARG A 303 0.42 7.00 19.35
CA ARG A 303 0.91 5.78 20.02
C ARG A 303 0.68 5.78 21.52
N LYS A 304 0.94 6.91 22.20
CA LYS A 304 0.80 7.03 23.67
C LYS A 304 -0.66 6.93 24.11
N LYS A 305 -1.58 7.52 23.35
CA LYS A 305 -3.01 7.56 23.69
C LYS A 305 -3.80 6.40 23.11
N GLY A 306 -3.26 5.67 22.15
CA GLY A 306 -3.97 4.58 21.49
C GLY A 306 -5.06 5.08 20.54
N VAL A 307 -4.86 6.24 19.90
CA VAL A 307 -5.81 6.88 18.99
C VAL A 307 -5.25 6.91 17.57
N SER A 308 -6.12 7.03 16.57
CA SER A 308 -5.70 7.15 15.17
C SER A 308 -4.87 8.43 14.94
N LEU A 309 -4.02 8.41 13.91
CA LEU A 309 -3.18 9.57 13.59
C LEU A 309 -3.99 10.85 13.29
N PRO A 310 -5.11 10.82 12.53
CA PRO A 310 -5.92 12.03 12.29
C PRO A 310 -6.43 12.71 13.56
N VAL A 311 -6.74 11.92 14.60
CA VAL A 311 -7.17 12.45 15.91
C VAL A 311 -6.00 13.13 16.61
N ALA A 312 -4.80 12.54 16.55
CA ALA A 312 -3.60 13.11 17.15
C ALA A 312 -3.11 14.35 16.39
N GLU A 313 -3.17 14.36 15.06
CA GLU A 313 -2.88 15.51 14.22
C GLU A 313 -3.78 16.68 14.58
N ARG A 314 -5.10 16.46 14.69
CA ARG A 314 -6.04 17.52 15.11
C ARG A 314 -5.70 18.10 16.47
N ALA A 315 -5.22 17.28 17.41
CA ALA A 315 -4.79 17.75 18.72
C ALA A 315 -3.49 18.57 18.70
N VAL A 316 -2.64 18.41 17.68
CA VAL A 316 -1.35 19.12 17.54
C VAL A 316 -1.46 20.33 16.61
N PHE A 317 -2.07 20.16 15.44
CA PHE A 317 -2.19 21.16 14.36
C PHE A 317 -3.52 21.91 14.39
N GLY A 318 -4.60 21.30 14.90
CA GLY A 318 -5.98 21.81 14.79
C GLY A 318 -6.77 21.22 13.60
N PHE A 319 -6.07 20.55 12.68
CA PHE A 319 -6.59 19.84 11.53
C PHE A 319 -5.82 18.52 11.33
N ASN A 320 -6.27 17.69 10.40
CA ASN A 320 -5.61 16.46 9.98
C ASN A 320 -5.13 16.54 8.53
N HIS A 321 -4.35 15.55 8.11
CA HIS A 321 -3.79 15.52 6.75
C HIS A 321 -4.83 15.39 5.63
N ALA A 322 -6.06 14.91 5.91
CA ALA A 322 -7.11 14.86 4.90
C ALA A 322 -7.61 16.28 4.55
N GLU A 323 -7.69 17.16 5.55
CA GLU A 323 -8.02 18.59 5.36
C GLU A 323 -6.91 19.31 4.56
N VAL A 324 -5.64 19.00 4.84
CA VAL A 324 -4.48 19.53 4.06
C VAL A 324 -4.47 18.99 2.63
N GLY A 325 -4.72 17.69 2.45
CA GLY A 325 -4.80 17.07 1.14
C GLY A 325 -5.92 17.70 0.30
N ALA A 326 -7.09 17.94 0.87
CA ALA A 326 -8.19 18.61 0.17
C ALA A 326 -7.82 20.03 -0.25
N ALA A 327 -7.24 20.83 0.64
CA ALA A 327 -6.78 22.19 0.33
C ALA A 327 -5.72 22.19 -0.79
N LEU A 328 -4.86 21.19 -0.84
CA LEU A 328 -3.89 21.00 -1.93
C LEU A 328 -4.58 20.67 -3.26
N LEU A 329 -5.54 19.74 -3.27
CA LEU A 329 -6.26 19.40 -4.50
C LEU A 329 -7.08 20.59 -5.03
N GLU A 330 -7.64 21.40 -4.14
CA GLU A 330 -8.32 22.65 -4.48
C GLU A 330 -7.36 23.65 -5.15
N SER A 331 -6.15 23.83 -4.61
CA SER A 331 -5.16 24.75 -5.21
C SER A 331 -4.68 24.28 -6.59
N TRP A 332 -4.75 22.98 -6.86
CA TRP A 332 -4.48 22.37 -8.17
C TRP A 332 -5.68 22.38 -9.13
N ASN A 333 -6.81 22.94 -8.72
CA ASN A 333 -8.08 22.90 -9.48
C ASN A 333 -8.49 21.47 -9.85
N ILE A 334 -8.19 20.50 -8.99
CA ILE A 334 -8.61 19.11 -9.18
C ILE A 334 -10.12 19.00 -8.93
N PRO A 335 -10.86 18.20 -9.72
CA PRO A 335 -12.31 18.10 -9.60
C PRO A 335 -12.81 17.78 -8.19
N GLU A 336 -13.90 18.44 -7.79
CA GLU A 336 -14.57 18.24 -6.49
C GLU A 336 -14.89 16.77 -6.19
N THR A 337 -15.07 15.92 -7.21
CA THR A 337 -15.29 14.49 -7.03
C THR A 337 -14.12 13.81 -6.32
N LEU A 338 -12.87 14.10 -6.70
CA LEU A 338 -11.66 13.57 -6.04
C LEU A 338 -11.37 14.33 -4.74
N THR A 339 -11.54 15.64 -4.75
CA THR A 339 -11.31 16.48 -3.56
C THR A 339 -12.21 16.06 -2.40
N ASN A 340 -13.49 15.78 -2.65
CA ASN A 340 -14.42 15.30 -1.61
C ASN A 340 -14.08 13.91 -1.08
N ILE A 341 -13.57 13.01 -1.93
CA ILE A 341 -13.09 11.69 -1.50
C ILE A 341 -11.97 11.85 -0.47
N VAL A 342 -10.99 12.72 -0.74
CA VAL A 342 -9.89 13.01 0.18
C VAL A 342 -10.39 13.72 1.44
N ARG A 343 -11.15 14.81 1.29
CA ARG A 343 -11.68 15.64 2.39
C ARG A 343 -12.46 14.82 3.43
N HIS A 344 -13.27 13.87 2.97
CA HIS A 344 -14.19 13.09 3.79
C HIS A 344 -13.71 11.66 4.07
N CYS A 345 -12.44 11.32 3.84
CA CYS A 345 -11.93 9.94 4.03
C CYS A 345 -12.03 9.44 5.49
N TYR A 346 -12.15 10.34 6.48
CA TYR A 346 -12.38 9.99 7.89
C TYR A 346 -13.80 10.30 8.38
N THR A 347 -14.64 10.84 7.52
CA THR A 347 -16.06 11.14 7.77
C THR A 347 -16.90 10.80 6.54
N PRO A 348 -16.82 9.55 6.01
CA PRO A 348 -17.32 9.23 4.67
C PRO A 348 -18.82 9.50 4.49
N LEU A 349 -19.62 9.33 5.54
CA LEU A 349 -21.06 9.56 5.52
C LEU A 349 -21.45 11.05 5.42
N SER A 350 -20.50 11.96 5.63
CA SER A 350 -20.70 13.40 5.46
C SER A 350 -20.30 13.90 4.07
N SER A 351 -19.80 13.01 3.20
CA SER A 351 -19.41 13.32 1.83
C SER A 351 -20.64 13.52 0.93
N PRO A 352 -20.58 14.40 -0.08
CA PRO A 352 -21.56 14.40 -1.18
C PRO A 352 -21.49 13.13 -2.03
N LEU A 353 -20.40 12.34 -1.91
CA LEU A 353 -20.20 11.04 -2.55
C LEU A 353 -19.95 9.97 -1.47
N PRO A 354 -20.96 9.61 -0.66
CA PRO A 354 -20.78 8.77 0.53
C PRO A 354 -20.31 7.36 0.18
N THR A 355 -20.72 6.81 -0.96
CA THR A 355 -20.26 5.50 -1.43
C THR A 355 -18.77 5.52 -1.79
N ASP A 356 -18.30 6.46 -2.62
CA ASP A 356 -16.89 6.60 -3.00
C ASP A 356 -15.99 6.84 -1.78
N SER A 357 -16.35 7.83 -0.94
CA SER A 357 -15.62 8.12 0.30
C SER A 357 -15.64 6.94 1.26
N GLY A 358 -16.75 6.20 1.32
CA GLY A 358 -16.89 4.99 2.12
C GLY A 358 -15.96 3.88 1.68
N ILE A 359 -15.83 3.66 0.37
CA ILE A 359 -14.89 2.69 -0.19
C ILE A 359 -13.44 3.06 0.12
N VAL A 360 -13.06 4.32 -0.10
CA VAL A 360 -11.71 4.80 0.21
C VAL A 360 -11.43 4.70 1.71
N HIS A 361 -12.40 5.03 2.57
CA HIS A 361 -12.27 4.87 4.02
C HIS A 361 -12.01 3.41 4.44
N LEU A 362 -12.78 2.46 3.90
CA LEU A 362 -12.57 1.03 4.14
C LEU A 362 -11.18 0.58 3.65
N ALA A 363 -10.75 1.07 2.48
CA ALA A 363 -9.42 0.82 1.95
C ALA A 363 -8.32 1.38 2.84
N THR A 364 -8.48 2.58 3.41
CA THR A 364 -7.54 3.19 4.37
C THR A 364 -7.41 2.34 5.64
N ILE A 365 -8.53 1.84 6.17
CA ILE A 365 -8.53 0.89 7.30
C ILE A 365 -7.77 -0.39 6.91
N MET A 366 -8.05 -0.92 5.72
CA MET A 366 -7.42 -2.15 5.25
C MET A 366 -5.91 -1.97 5.02
N ALA A 367 -5.50 -0.89 4.36
CA ALA A 367 -4.11 -0.54 4.14
C ALA A 367 -3.38 -0.41 5.47
N THR A 368 -3.96 0.30 6.46
CA THR A 368 -3.39 0.46 7.81
C THR A 368 -3.22 -0.87 8.54
N GLY A 369 -4.18 -1.79 8.40
CA GLY A 369 -4.11 -3.11 9.04
C GLY A 369 -3.16 -4.11 8.37
N LEU A 370 -2.85 -3.93 7.08
CA LEU A 370 -1.99 -4.85 6.30
C LEU A 370 -0.50 -4.50 6.34
N ARG A 371 -0.15 -3.40 7.00
CA ARG A 371 1.21 -2.84 6.98
C ARG A 371 2.23 -3.80 7.55
N ARG A 372 3.41 -3.77 6.94
CA ARG A 372 4.58 -4.57 7.34
C ARG A 372 5.69 -3.74 7.99
N LYS A 373 5.62 -2.43 7.83
CA LYS A 373 6.55 -1.43 8.34
C LYS A 373 5.73 -0.27 8.91
N ASP A 374 6.22 0.34 9.98
CA ASP A 374 5.59 1.50 10.61
C ASP A 374 6.01 2.80 9.90
N PHE A 375 5.06 3.69 9.58
CA PHE A 375 5.25 5.03 8.97
C PHE A 375 4.07 5.86 9.44
N CYS A 376 4.28 6.91 10.24
CA CYS A 376 3.26 7.82 10.77
C CYS A 376 2.03 7.19 11.49
N THR A 377 1.23 6.37 10.80
CA THR A 377 0.08 5.63 11.31
C THR A 377 0.49 4.30 11.95
N PHE A 378 -0.22 3.91 13.02
CA PHE A 378 -0.08 2.60 13.67
C PHE A 378 -1.45 2.08 14.12
N HIS A 379 -2.25 2.96 14.73
CA HIS A 379 -3.65 2.67 15.04
C HIS A 379 -4.54 2.88 13.82
N LEU A 380 -5.51 1.99 13.65
CA LEU A 380 -6.51 2.09 12.59
C LEU A 380 -7.35 3.38 12.77
N PRO A 381 -7.79 4.01 11.66
CA PRO A 381 -8.86 5.00 11.71
C PRO A 381 -10.14 4.42 12.32
N ASP A 382 -11.03 5.29 12.80
CA ASP A 382 -12.31 4.88 13.35
C ASP A 382 -13.16 4.19 12.29
N PHE A 383 -13.61 2.96 12.60
CA PHE A 383 -14.46 2.18 11.73
C PHE A 383 -15.93 2.52 11.96
N PHE A 384 -16.65 2.90 10.89
CA PHE A 384 -18.08 3.15 10.92
C PHE A 384 -18.84 1.99 10.26
N SER A 385 -19.68 1.28 11.02
CA SER A 385 -20.46 0.15 10.48
C SER A 385 -21.43 0.58 9.38
N ALA A 386 -21.99 1.78 9.48
CA ALA A 386 -22.88 2.35 8.46
C ALA A 386 -22.19 2.52 7.09
N THR A 387 -20.86 2.59 7.04
CA THR A 387 -20.12 2.58 5.76
C THR A 387 -20.28 1.25 5.02
N LEU A 388 -20.44 0.13 5.72
CA LEU A 388 -20.73 -1.17 5.07
C LEU A 388 -22.15 -1.19 4.50
N ASP A 389 -23.11 -0.58 5.21
CA ASP A 389 -24.49 -0.48 4.74
C ASP A 389 -24.60 0.41 3.49
N GLU A 390 -23.82 1.49 3.46
CA GLU A 390 -23.71 2.39 2.31
C GLU A 390 -23.07 1.71 1.10
N THR A 391 -21.90 1.09 1.29
CA THR A 391 -21.11 0.50 0.20
C THR A 391 -21.57 -0.90 -0.22
N LYS A 392 -22.44 -1.56 0.57
CA LYS A 392 -22.87 -2.95 0.41
C LYS A 392 -21.73 -3.98 0.44
N ILE A 393 -20.57 -3.60 0.99
CA ILE A 393 -19.41 -4.48 1.09
C ILE A 393 -19.64 -5.54 2.18
N SER A 394 -19.56 -6.81 1.77
CA SER A 394 -19.67 -7.98 2.65
C SER A 394 -18.30 -8.44 3.15
N PRO A 395 -18.16 -8.97 4.38
CA PRO A 395 -16.92 -9.62 4.84
C PRO A 395 -16.38 -10.70 3.91
N SER A 396 -17.25 -11.36 3.11
CA SER A 396 -16.85 -12.41 2.17
C SER A 396 -15.91 -11.94 1.07
N VAL A 397 -15.86 -10.62 0.76
CA VAL A 397 -14.96 -10.10 -0.28
C VAL A 397 -13.51 -9.97 0.20
N LEU A 398 -13.25 -10.02 1.50
CA LEU A 398 -11.91 -9.79 2.08
C LEU A 398 -10.86 -10.76 1.52
N ALA A 399 -11.13 -12.07 1.52
CA ALA A 399 -10.14 -13.04 1.07
C ALA A 399 -9.82 -12.91 -0.44
N PRO A 400 -10.81 -12.82 -1.35
CA PRO A 400 -10.56 -12.52 -2.76
C PRO A 400 -9.81 -11.21 -3.00
N ILE A 401 -10.25 -10.10 -2.38
CA ILE A 401 -9.61 -8.78 -2.52
C ILE A 401 -8.15 -8.85 -2.08
N LEU A 402 -7.89 -9.40 -0.89
CA LEU A 402 -6.51 -9.46 -0.39
C LEU A 402 -5.63 -10.37 -1.25
N SER A 403 -6.19 -11.40 -1.89
CA SER A 403 -5.45 -12.22 -2.86
C SER A 403 -5.12 -11.47 -4.15
N GLN A 404 -6.03 -10.61 -4.63
CA GLN A 404 -5.78 -9.74 -5.79
C GLN A 404 -4.76 -8.65 -5.44
N TYR A 405 -4.90 -8.02 -4.28
CA TYR A 405 -3.95 -7.06 -3.73
C TYR A 405 -2.53 -7.63 -3.70
N ASP A 406 -2.35 -8.85 -3.15
CA ASP A 406 -1.04 -9.51 -3.06
C ASP A 406 -0.41 -9.74 -4.46
N ARG A 407 -1.20 -9.84 -5.54
CA ARG A 407 -0.72 -9.98 -6.92
C ARG A 407 -0.40 -8.64 -7.59
N GLN A 408 -1.13 -7.58 -7.26
CA GLN A 408 -1.02 -6.29 -7.92
C GLN A 408 0.01 -5.37 -7.26
N PHE A 409 0.22 -5.52 -5.96
CA PHE A 409 0.94 -4.53 -5.15
C PHE A 409 2.39 -4.28 -5.60
N ALA A 410 3.20 -5.33 -5.77
CA ALA A 410 4.62 -5.18 -6.08
C ALA A 410 4.86 -4.47 -7.42
N ASP A 411 4.21 -4.94 -8.49
CA ASP A 411 4.35 -4.36 -9.83
C ASP A 411 3.81 -2.92 -9.86
N THR A 412 2.69 -2.66 -9.19
CA THR A 412 2.10 -1.31 -9.13
C THR A 412 3.01 -0.36 -8.36
N LEU A 413 3.58 -0.80 -7.24
CA LEU A 413 4.55 -0.02 -6.47
C LEU A 413 5.76 0.33 -7.34
N GLU A 414 6.38 -0.66 -7.97
CA GLU A 414 7.55 -0.46 -8.84
C GLU A 414 7.26 0.53 -9.97
N ILE A 415 6.13 0.40 -10.65
CA ILE A 415 5.76 1.28 -11.77
C ILE A 415 5.54 2.73 -11.31
N LEU A 416 4.89 2.92 -10.17
CA LEU A 416 4.52 4.25 -9.66
C LEU A 416 5.72 4.98 -9.07
N THR A 417 6.62 4.26 -8.41
CA THR A 417 7.83 4.84 -7.81
C THR A 417 9.05 4.78 -8.74
N ASP A 418 8.87 4.40 -10.01
CA ASP A 418 9.94 4.35 -11.00
C ASP A 418 10.53 5.75 -11.25
N GLY A 419 11.82 5.92 -10.95
CA GLY A 419 12.54 7.18 -11.04
C GLY A 419 12.41 8.10 -9.82
N MET A 420 11.92 7.57 -8.70
CA MET A 420 11.99 8.22 -7.38
C MET A 420 13.32 7.97 -6.66
#